data_AF-A0A442LV15-F1
#
_entry.id   AF-A0A442LV15-F1
#
_cell.length_a   1.000
_cell.length_b   1.000
_cell.length_c   1.000
_cell.angle_alpha   90.00
_cell.angle_beta   90.00
_cell.angle_gamma   90.00
#
_symmetry.space_group_name_H-M   'P 1'
#
loop_
_entity.id
_entity.type
_entity.pdbx_description
1 polymer ?
#
loop_
_entity_poly.entity_id
_entity_poly.type
_entity_poly.pdbx_seq_one_letter_code
_entity_poly.pdbx_strand_id
1 'polypeptide(L)' 'IPEAVIAIEDRRFYSHLGIDPIGLSRAMVANVLGGRFSQGGSTLTQQLAKNLFLTPDRTLERKVQEVLLALWLEHKHTK' A
#
# COMPACT_ATOMS: atom_id res chain seq x y z
N ILE A 1 4.47 15.30 0.17
CA ILE A 1 5.22 14.19 -0.47
C ILE A 1 5.48 14.58 -1.91
N PRO A 2 6.69 14.38 -2.49
CA PRO A 2 6.95 14.71 -3.89
C PRO A 2 5.98 14.00 -4.83
N GLU A 3 5.47 14.70 -5.83
CA GLU A 3 4.47 14.23 -6.79
C GLU A 3 4.95 13.02 -7.58
N ALA A 4 6.26 12.95 -7.86
CA ALA A 4 6.87 11.80 -8.51
C ALA A 4 6.74 10.51 -7.68
N VAL A 5 6.89 10.61 -6.35
CA VAL A 5 6.73 9.47 -5.44
C VAL A 5 5.28 9.02 -5.42
N ILE A 6 4.33 9.95 -5.33
CA ILE A 6 2.91 9.65 -5.41
C ILE A 6 2.58 8.96 -6.73
N ALA A 7 3.07 9.48 -7.87
CA ALA A 7 2.75 8.92 -9.19
C ALA A 7 3.25 7.48 -9.39
N ILE A 8 4.37 7.12 -8.75
CA ILE A 8 5.03 5.80 -8.87
C ILE A 8 4.48 4.81 -7.83
N GLU A 9 4.46 5.19 -6.56
CA GLU A 9 4.14 4.29 -5.46
C GLU A 9 2.63 4.20 -5.20
N ASP A 10 1.92 5.32 -5.33
CA ASP A 10 0.53 5.41 -4.87
C ASP A 10 -0.25 6.52 -5.60
N ARG A 11 -0.52 6.30 -6.89
CA ARG A 11 -1.11 7.31 -7.79
C ARG A 11 -2.43 7.91 -7.27
N ARG A 12 -3.14 7.20 -6.41
CA ARG A 12 -4.43 7.62 -5.84
C ARG A 12 -4.35 7.91 -4.35
N PHE A 13 -3.17 8.24 -3.85
CA PHE A 13 -2.93 8.56 -2.45
C PHE A 13 -4.03 9.42 -1.83
N TYR A 14 -4.44 10.50 -2.50
CA TYR A 14 -5.47 11.41 -1.96
C TYR A 14 -6.91 10.86 -2.00
N SER A 15 -7.20 9.83 -2.78
CA SER A 15 -8.56 9.33 -3.02
C SER A 15 -8.96 8.13 -2.16
N HIS A 16 -8.01 7.39 -1.59
CA HIS A 16 -8.29 6.19 -0.80
C HIS A 16 -8.07 6.41 0.70
N LEU A 17 -8.53 5.50 1.56
CA LEU A 17 -8.31 5.58 3.02
C LEU A 17 -7.37 4.46 3.42
N GLY A 18 -6.05 4.62 3.23
CA GLY A 18 -5.04 3.62 3.61
C GLY A 18 -4.94 2.36 2.75
N ILE A 19 -5.97 1.98 2.00
CA ILE A 19 -5.97 0.84 1.07
C ILE A 19 -6.51 1.29 -0.27
N ASP A 20 -5.86 0.90 -1.37
CA ASP A 20 -6.33 1.15 -2.74
C ASP A 20 -6.76 -0.16 -3.43
N PRO A 21 -8.05 -0.57 -3.35
CA PRO A 21 -8.53 -1.80 -3.97
C PRO A 21 -8.34 -1.82 -5.49
N ILE A 22 -8.52 -0.67 -6.15
CA ILE A 22 -8.35 -0.58 -7.60
C ILE A 22 -6.85 -0.66 -7.95
N GLY A 23 -5.97 -0.20 -7.05
CA GLY A 23 -4.54 -0.14 -7.27
C GLY A 23 -3.94 -1.52 -7.12
N LEU A 24 -4.43 -2.22 -6.09
CA LEU A 24 -4.18 -3.63 -5.85
C LEU A 24 -4.68 -4.49 -7.00
N SER A 25 -5.92 -4.33 -7.46
CA SER A 25 -6.46 -5.13 -8.57
C SER A 25 -5.69 -4.91 -9.87
N ARG A 26 -5.34 -3.66 -10.20
CA ARG A 26 -4.46 -3.33 -11.33
C ARG A 26 -3.11 -4.02 -11.21
N ALA A 27 -2.46 -3.94 -10.05
CA ALA A 27 -1.16 -4.57 -9.82
C ALA A 27 -1.24 -6.10 -9.93
N MET A 28 -2.31 -6.71 -9.40
CA MET A 28 -2.58 -8.14 -9.54
C MET A 28 -2.74 -8.54 -11.01
N VAL A 29 -3.57 -7.84 -11.78
CA VAL A 29 -3.77 -8.09 -13.21
C VAL A 29 -2.45 -7.95 -13.99
N ALA A 30 -1.68 -6.89 -13.73
CA ALA A 30 -0.39 -6.68 -14.38
C ALA A 30 0.63 -7.79 -14.07
N ASN A 31 0.68 -8.25 -12.81
CA ASN A 31 1.57 -9.33 -12.40
C ASN A 31 1.18 -10.69 -12.99
N VAL A 32 -0.12 -10.96 -13.09
CA VAL A 32 -0.65 -12.18 -13.73
C VAL A 32 -0.36 -12.17 -15.23
N LEU A 33 -0.69 -11.08 -15.94
CA LEU A 33 -0.44 -10.96 -17.37
C LEU A 33 1.05 -10.94 -17.70
N GLY A 34 1.88 -10.35 -16.84
CA GLY A 34 3.33 -10.29 -16.99
C GLY A 34 4.08 -11.55 -16.54
N GLY A 35 3.39 -12.52 -15.91
CA GLY A 35 4.00 -13.74 -15.37
C GLY A 35 5.04 -13.53 -14.27
N ARG A 36 5.11 -12.32 -13.69
CA ARG A 36 6.09 -11.94 -12.66
C ARG A 36 5.55 -10.87 -11.73
N PHE A 37 6.00 -10.88 -10.47
CA PHE A 37 5.70 -9.83 -9.51
C PHE A 37 6.51 -8.56 -9.80
N SER A 38 5.98 -7.69 -10.65
CA SER A 38 6.63 -6.45 -11.09
C SER A 38 5.98 -5.16 -10.54
N GLN A 39 4.69 -5.21 -10.20
CA GLN A 39 3.97 -4.08 -9.61
C GLN A 39 3.61 -4.34 -8.15
N GLY A 40 3.94 -3.38 -7.30
CA GLY A 40 3.48 -3.31 -5.92
C GLY A 40 2.05 -2.76 -5.85
N GLY A 41 1.20 -3.37 -5.02
CA GLY A 41 -0.16 -2.90 -4.76
C GLY A 41 -0.34 -2.23 -3.39
N SER A 42 0.76 -1.90 -2.69
CA SER A 42 0.69 -1.33 -1.33
C SER A 42 0.71 0.19 -1.38
N THR A 43 -0.14 0.84 -0.59
CA THR A 43 -0.25 2.31 -0.49
C THR A 43 0.92 2.90 0.29
N LEU A 44 1.16 4.21 0.19
CA LEU A 44 2.18 4.89 0.98
C LEU A 44 1.91 4.76 2.49
N THR A 45 0.65 4.81 2.90
CA THR A 45 0.25 4.64 4.31
C THR A 45 0.55 3.23 4.82
N GLN A 46 0.35 2.20 3.98
CA GLN A 46 0.77 0.83 4.30
C GLN A 46 2.28 0.70 4.41
N GLN A 47 3.03 1.35 3.52
CA GLN A 47 4.49 1.37 3.61
C GLN A 47 4.97 2.08 4.88
N LEU A 48 4.32 3.17 5.26
CA LEU A 48 4.57 3.87 6.53
C LEU A 48 4.28 2.98 7.73
N ALA A 49 3.11 2.34 7.78
CA ALA A 49 2.72 1.42 8.85
C ALA A 49 3.73 0.28 9.02
N LYS A 50 4.12 -0.34 7.90
CA LYS A 50 5.14 -1.40 7.86
C LYS A 50 6.47 -0.93 8.44
N ASN A 51 6.94 0.26 8.04
CA ASN A 51 8.26 0.75 8.44
C ASN A 51 8.29 1.25 9.89
N LEU A 52 7.17 1.73 10.43
CA LEU A 52 7.11 2.27 11.80
C LEU A 52 6.84 1.20 12.86
N PHE A 53 6.01 0.20 12.54
CA PHE A 53 5.42 -0.67 13.56
C PHE A 53 5.68 -2.16 13.39
N LEU A 54 6.12 -2.63 12.22
CA LEU A 54 6.15 -4.06 11.90
C LEU A 54 7.56 -4.57 11.60
N THR A 55 7.77 -5.85 11.86
CA THR A 55 9.01 -6.54 11.49
C THR A 55 9.07 -6.78 9.97
N PRO A 56 10.28 -6.99 9.40
CA PRO A 56 10.44 -7.22 7.97
C PRO A 56 9.98 -8.61 7.49
N ASP A 57 9.37 -9.42 8.36
CA ASP A 57 8.89 -10.76 8.06
C ASP A 57 7.86 -10.76 6.92
N ARG A 58 7.79 -11.82 6.14
CA ARG A 58 6.86 -11.90 4.99
C ARG A 58 5.76 -12.91 5.26
N THR A 59 4.90 -12.61 6.23
CA THR A 59 3.73 -13.44 6.58
C THR A 59 2.40 -12.74 6.24
N LEU A 60 1.35 -13.54 6.04
CA LEU A 60 0.00 -13.03 5.81
C LEU A 60 -0.55 -12.29 7.04
N GLU A 61 -0.30 -12.81 8.23
CA GLU A 61 -0.67 -12.17 9.50
C GLU A 61 -0.09 -10.76 9.60
N ARG A 62 1.22 -10.61 9.35
CA ARG A 62 1.87 -9.31 9.34
C ARG A 62 1.27 -8.38 8.28
N LYS A 63 0.90 -8.90 7.10
CA LYS A 63 0.24 -8.09 6.06
C LYS A 63 -1.16 -7.62 6.49
N VAL A 64 -1.91 -8.44 7.24
CA VAL A 64 -3.20 -8.02 7.81
C VAL A 64 -2.99 -6.92 8.85
N GLN A 65 -1.99 -7.05 9.73
CA GLN A 65 -1.62 -5.99 10.68
C GLN A 65 -1.26 -4.68 9.98
N GLU A 66 -0.49 -4.74 8.89
CA GLU A 66 -0.13 -3.58 8.06
C GLU A 66 -1.36 -2.85 7.52
N VAL A 67 -2.35 -3.60 7.04
CA VAL A 67 -3.61 -3.06 6.54
C VAL A 67 -4.39 -2.35 7.65
N LEU A 68 -4.53 -2.99 8.82
CA LEU A 68 -5.25 -2.42 9.95
C LEU A 68 -4.59 -1.14 10.49
N LEU A 69 -3.25 -1.15 10.59
CA LEU A 69 -2.48 0.01 11.02
C LEU A 69 -2.57 1.17 10.00
N ALA A 70 -2.57 0.86 8.71
CA ALA A 70 -2.74 1.88 7.67
C ALA A 70 -4.13 2.54 7.76
N LEU A 71 -5.19 1.76 7.96
CA LEU A 71 -6.54 2.30 8.19
C LEU A 71 -6.60 3.18 9.44
N TRP A 72 -5.96 2.73 10.53
CA TRP A 72 -5.89 3.49 11.77
C TRP A 72 -5.14 4.82 11.60
N LEU A 73 -4.00 4.81 10.89
CA LEU A 73 -3.23 6.03 10.60
C LEU A 73 -4.04 7.05 9.81
N GLU A 74 -4.79 6.61 8.80
CA GLU A 74 -5.64 7.48 7.96
C GLU A 74 -6.86 8.02 8.70
N HIS A 75 -7.35 7.28 9.70
CA HIS A 75 -8.38 7.79 10.59
C HIS A 75 -7.83 8.81 11.59
N LYS A 76 -6.60 8.63 12.06
CA LYS A 76 -5.98 9.46 13.10
C LYS A 76 -5.31 10.73 12.55
N HIS A 77 -4.84 10.70 11.31
CA HIS A 77 -4.04 11.75 10.69
C HIS A 77 -4.60 12.16 9.33
N THR A 78 -4.39 13.43 8.97
CA THR A 78 -4.66 13.95 7.63
C THR A 78 -3.47 13.73 6.70
N LYS A 79 -3.72 13.67 5.39
CA LYS A 79 -2.70 13.50 4.34
C LYS A 79 -1.88 14.75 4.06
#